data_AF-A0A317IVZ0-F1
#
_entry.id   AF-A0A317IVZ0-F1
#
_cell.length_a   1.000
_cell.length_b   1.000
_cell.length_c   1.000
_cell.angle_alpha   90.00
_cell.angle_beta   90.00
_cell.angle_gamma   90.00
#
_symmetry.space_group_name_H-M   'P 1'
#
loop_
_entity.id
_entity.type
_entity.pdbx_description
1 polymer ?
#
loop_
_entity_poly.entity_id
_entity_poly.type
_entity_poly.pdbx_seq_one_letter_code
_entity_poly.pdbx_strand_id
1 'polypeptide(L)' 'MEKQQHDESQLAKLQSELEELDKIPLQVNGKEMLASQCYYLGTNPFHILYNTNCPDHLKYRIETIAAKYFPTLP' A
#
# COMPACT_ATOMS: atom_id res chain seq x y z
N MET A 1 3.43 -28.68 2.46
CA MET A 1 2.80 -27.53 1.77
C MET A 1 2.40 -26.55 2.86
N GLU A 2 3.26 -25.59 3.23
CA GLU A 2 3.09 -24.79 4.47
C GLU A 2 3.25 -23.27 4.27
N LYS A 3 3.33 -22.78 3.03
CA LYS A 3 3.61 -21.36 2.75
C LYS A 3 2.40 -20.42 2.76
N GLN A 4 1.16 -20.92 2.83
CA GLN A 4 -0.02 -20.07 2.62
C GLN A 4 -0.51 -19.30 3.86
N GLN A 5 -0.28 -19.78 5.09
CA GLN A 5 -0.82 -19.13 6.28
C GLN A 5 -0.04 -17.89 6.76
N HIS A 6 1.23 -17.73 6.37
CA HIS A 6 2.05 -16.60 6.82
C HIS A 6 1.72 -15.31 6.05
N ASP A 7 1.50 -15.44 4.74
CA ASP A 7 1.21 -14.33 3.82
C ASP A 7 -0.13 -13.65 4.11
N GLU A 8 -1.18 -14.40 4.40
CA GLU A 8 -2.51 -13.84 4.69
C GLU A 8 -2.50 -12.93 5.94
N SER A 9 -1.72 -13.30 6.97
CA SER A 9 -1.58 -12.49 8.18
C SER A 9 -0.80 -11.20 7.94
N GLN A 10 0.23 -11.24 7.08
CA GLN A 10 1.02 -10.06 6.73
C GLN A 10 0.24 -9.12 5.82
N LEU A 11 -0.51 -9.66 4.85
CA LEU A 11 -1.38 -8.89 3.97
C LEU A 11 -2.46 -8.14 4.76
N ALA A 12 -3.12 -8.81 5.72
CA ALA A 12 -4.14 -8.17 6.56
C ALA A 12 -3.56 -7.02 7.40
N LYS A 13 -2.35 -7.19 7.94
CA LYS A 13 -1.67 -6.12 8.70
C LYS A 13 -1.24 -4.95 7.81
N LEU A 14 -0.73 -5.25 6.62
CA LEU A 14 -0.41 -4.24 5.61
C LEU A 14 -1.66 -3.44 5.23
N GLN A 15 -2.76 -4.12 4.91
CA GLN A 15 -4.03 -3.47 4.58
C GLN A 15 -4.47 -2.54 5.72
N SER A 16 -4.43 -3.00 6.96
CA SER A 16 -4.79 -2.18 8.12
C SER A 16 -3.89 -0.94 8.27
N GLU A 17 -2.57 -1.04 8.11
CA GLU A 17 -1.69 0.14 8.15
C GLU A 17 -1.95 1.12 6.99
N LEU A 18 -2.32 0.61 5.82
CA LEU A 18 -2.66 1.46 4.68
C LEU A 18 -4.03 2.12 4.84
N GLU A 19 -5.01 1.45 5.46
CA GLU A 19 -6.29 2.05 5.84
C GLU A 19 -6.13 3.18 6.86
N GLU A 20 -5.12 3.12 7.74
CA GLU A 20 -4.79 4.25 8.60
C GLU A 20 -4.31 5.48 7.81
N LEU A 21 -3.66 5.31 6.65
CA LEU A 21 -3.30 6.43 5.77
C LEU A 21 -4.54 7.10 5.17
N ASP A 22 -5.61 6.35 4.94
CA ASP A 22 -6.87 6.90 4.41
C ASP A 22 -7.61 7.79 5.40
N LYS A 23 -7.35 7.67 6.70
CA LYS A 23 -7.93 8.58 7.71
C LYS A 23 -7.43 10.01 7.59
N ILE A 24 -6.32 10.22 6.88
CA ILE A 24 -5.71 11.52 6.69
C ILE A 24 -5.98 11.93 5.23
N PRO A 25 -6.93 12.84 4.97
CA PRO A 25 -7.16 13.34 3.62
C PRO A 25 -5.91 14.06 3.11
N LEU A 26 -5.48 13.72 1.91
CA LEU A 26 -4.29 14.26 1.27
C LEU A 26 -4.71 15.26 0.20
N GLN A 27 -4.01 16.40 0.14
CA GLN A 27 -4.19 17.33 -0.96
C GLN A 27 -3.23 17.00 -2.10
N VAL A 28 -3.80 16.65 -3.25
CA VAL A 28 -3.06 16.37 -4.48
C VAL A 28 -3.64 17.23 -5.59
N ASN A 29 -2.82 18.11 -6.17
CA ASN A 29 -3.23 19.05 -7.23
C ASN A 29 -4.48 19.89 -6.85
N GLY A 30 -4.58 20.31 -5.59
CA GLY A 30 -5.69 21.11 -5.08
C GLY A 30 -7.01 20.34 -4.87
N LYS A 31 -6.97 19.00 -4.96
CA LYS A 31 -8.10 18.12 -4.65
C LYS A 31 -7.78 17.27 -3.43
N GLU A 32 -8.78 17.06 -2.60
CA GLU A 32 -8.69 16.09 -1.50
C GLU A 32 -8.84 14.68 -2.07
N MET A 33 -7.92 13.79 -1.71
CA MET A 33 -7.96 12.38 -2.07
C MET A 33 -7.53 11.50 -0.89
N LEU A 34 -8.05 10.28 -0.89
CA LEU A 34 -7.62 9.23 0.03
C LEU A 34 -6.38 8.54 -0.54
N ALA A 35 -5.56 7.96 0.33
CA ALA A 35 -4.38 7.22 -0.08
C ALA A 35 -4.73 6.00 -0.95
N SER A 36 -5.84 5.31 -0.65
CA SER A 36 -6.37 4.16 -1.42
C SER A 36 -6.76 4.50 -2.84
N GLN A 37 -7.04 5.77 -3.16
CA GLN A 37 -7.29 6.20 -4.53
C GLN A 37 -6.00 6.30 -5.37
N CYS A 38 -4.84 6.16 -4.72
CA CYS A 38 -3.52 6.36 -5.28
C CYS A 38 -2.84 5.06 -5.71
N TYR A 39 -3.23 3.93 -5.14
CA TYR A 39 -2.57 2.65 -5.35
C TYR A 39 -3.56 1.49 -5.48
N TYR A 40 -3.08 0.39 -6.05
CA TYR A 40 -3.76 -0.90 -6.09
C TYR A 40 -2.81 -1.99 -5.59
N LEU A 41 -3.31 -2.88 -4.72
CA LEU A 41 -2.56 -4.02 -4.20
C LEU A 41 -2.97 -5.29 -4.97
N GLY A 42 -2.03 -5.85 -5.73
CA GLY A 42 -2.13 -7.21 -6.26
C GLY A 42 -1.54 -8.20 -5.27
N THR A 43 -2.16 -9.39 -5.13
CA THR A 43 -1.81 -10.37 -4.08
C THR A 43 -1.23 -11.68 -4.60
N ASN A 44 -1.10 -11.86 -5.93
CA ASN A 44 -0.53 -13.07 -6.52
C ASN A 44 0.12 -12.82 -7.89
N PRO A 45 1.44 -12.53 -7.96
CA PRO A 45 2.35 -12.24 -6.84
C PRO A 45 2.03 -10.90 -6.17
N PHE A 46 2.52 -10.67 -4.95
CA PHE A 46 2.34 -9.37 -4.28
C PHE A 46 3.00 -8.25 -5.09
N HIS A 47 2.24 -7.23 -5.45
CA HIS A 47 2.74 -6.03 -6.14
C HIS A 47 1.86 -4.82 -5.86
N ILE A 48 2.45 -3.63 -5.96
CA ILE A 48 1.75 -2.35 -5.78
C ILE A 48 1.79 -1.60 -7.11
N LEU A 49 0.62 -1.21 -7.61
CA LEU A 49 0.50 -0.33 -8.78
C LEU A 49 0.09 1.05 -8.32
N TYR A 50 0.80 2.07 -8.77
CA TYR A 50 0.48 3.47 -8.46
C TYR A 50 -0.24 4.13 -9.63
N ASN A 51 -1.25 4.94 -9.32
CA ASN A 51 -1.87 5.82 -10.30
C ASN A 51 -0.86 6.90 -10.72
N THR A 52 -0.94 7.37 -11.97
CA THR A 52 -0.02 8.37 -12.54
C THR A 52 0.02 9.67 -11.72
N ASN A 53 -1.11 10.06 -11.13
CA ASN A 53 -1.22 11.27 -10.32
C ASN A 53 -0.84 11.06 -8.85
N CYS A 54 -0.32 9.88 -8.50
CA CYS A 54 0.05 9.59 -7.12
C CYS A 54 1.30 10.39 -6.72
N PRO A 55 1.26 11.23 -5.67
CA PRO A 55 2.40 12.06 -5.31
C PRO A 55 3.52 11.20 -4.72
N ASP A 56 4.76 11.55 -5.03
CA ASP A 56 5.92 10.70 -4.72
C ASP A 56 6.13 10.50 -3.21
N HIS A 57 5.77 11.49 -2.39
CA HIS A 57 5.81 11.35 -0.93
C HIS A 57 4.84 10.27 -0.42
N LEU A 58 3.69 10.10 -1.07
CA LEU A 58 2.72 9.07 -0.72
C LEU A 58 3.19 7.70 -1.20
N LYS A 59 3.75 7.61 -2.42
CA LYS A 59 4.37 6.39 -2.92
C LYS A 59 5.44 5.88 -1.95
N TYR A 60 6.39 6.75 -1.59
CA TYR A 60 7.45 6.42 -0.63
C TYR A 60 6.91 5.93 0.70
N ARG A 61 5.82 6.53 1.20
CA ARG A 61 5.20 6.12 2.46
C ARG A 61 4.54 4.75 2.36
N ILE A 62 3.84 4.47 1.26
CA ILE A 62 3.23 3.16 0.98
C ILE A 62 4.32 2.09 0.82
N GLU A 63 5.39 2.37 0.07
CA GLU A 63 6.54 1.47 -0.09
C GLU A 63 7.21 1.18 1.24
N THR A 64 7.39 2.20 2.09
CA THR A 64 7.95 2.03 3.43
C THR A 64 7.09 1.12 4.31
N ILE A 65 5.76 1.26 4.25
CA ILE A 65 4.84 0.37 4.98
C ILE A 65 4.91 -1.05 4.39
N ALA A 66 4.83 -1.18 3.07
CA ALA A 66 4.88 -2.46 2.38
C ALA A 66 6.18 -3.23 2.66
N ALA A 67 7.32 -2.54 2.68
CA ALA A 67 8.62 -3.14 2.97
C ALA A 67 8.73 -3.75 4.38
N LYS A 68 7.91 -3.32 5.35
CA LYS A 68 7.84 -3.96 6.68
C LYS A 68 7.28 -5.38 6.62
N TYR A 69 6.39 -5.63 5.67
CA TYR A 69 5.64 -6.88 5.54
C TYR A 69 6.16 -7.76 4.40
N PHE A 70 6.59 -7.13 3.30
CA PHE A 70 7.09 -7.77 2.08
C PHE A 70 8.46 -7.18 1.69
N PRO A 71 9.53 -7.47 2.45
CA PRO A 71 10.87 -6.91 2.22
C PRO A 71 11.55 -7.42 0.94
N THR A 72 10.99 -8.47 0.32
CA THR A 72 11.51 -9.10 -0.90
C THR A 72 10.80 -8.62 -2.17
N LEU A 73 10.06 -7.51 -2.12
CA LEU A 73 9.62 -6.82 -3.34
C LEU A 73 10.87 -6.46 -4.17
N PRO A 74 10.98 -6.94 -5.42
CA PRO A 74 12.13 -6.69 -6.28
C PRO A 74 12.25 -5.22 -6.67
#